data_AF-A0A658NGM2-F1
#
_entry.id   AF-A0A658NGM2-F1
#
_cell.length_a   1.000
_cell.length_b   1.000
_cell.length_c   1.000
_cell.angle_alpha   90.00
_cell.angle_beta   90.00
_cell.angle_gamma   90.00
#
_symmetry.space_group_name_H-M   'P 1'
#
loop_
_entity.id
_entity.type
_entity.pdbx_description
1 polymer ?
#
loop_
_entity_poly.entity_id
_entity_poly.type
_entity_poly.pdbx_seq_one_letter_code
_entity_poly.pdbx_strand_id
1 'polypeptide(L)' 'YVTTTTHKTLRGPRGGLIMCKEPYIKILNSRVFPGMQGGPLMHVIAAKAVALQEALMPEFKAYQQQIVHNARAMAEQL' A
#
# COMPACT_ATOMS: atom_id res chain seq x y z
N TYR A 1 14.49 -3.77 -1.46
CA TYR A 1 13.36 -3.00 -0.87
C TYR A 1 12.06 -3.52 -1.45
N VAL A 2 10.92 -3.24 -0.83
CA VAL A 2 9.58 -3.63 -1.30
C VAL A 2 8.81 -2.37 -1.66
N THR A 3 8.20 -2.35 -2.85
CA THR A 3 7.33 -1.25 -3.30
C THR A 3 5.90 -1.72 -3.40
N THR A 4 4.94 -0.87 -3.05
CA THR A 4 3.52 -1.19 -3.20
C THR A 4 2.69 0.05 -3.50
N THR A 5 1.52 -0.16 -4.12
CA THR A 5 0.50 0.87 -4.26
C THR A 5 -0.54 0.77 -3.15
N THR A 6 -1.06 1.90 -2.68
CA THR A 6 -1.99 1.93 -1.54
C THR A 6 -3.46 1.71 -1.90
N HIS A 7 -3.85 1.74 -3.18
CA HIS A 7 -5.25 1.78 -3.63
C HIS A 7 -5.82 0.48 -4.20
N LYS A 8 -5.01 -0.59 -4.29
CA LYS A 8 -5.46 -1.87 -4.85
C LYS A 8 -6.07 -2.72 -3.73
N THR A 9 -5.52 -3.90 -3.49
CA THR A 9 -5.94 -4.81 -2.42
C THR A 9 -5.84 -4.18 -1.03
N LEU A 10 -5.01 -3.14 -0.85
CA LEU A 10 -4.92 -2.36 0.40
C LEU A 10 -6.07 -1.35 0.60
N ARG A 11 -6.89 -1.07 -0.42
CA ARG A 11 -8.12 -0.24 -0.36
C ARG A 11 -7.95 1.20 0.19
N GLY A 12 -6.74 1.75 0.13
CA GLY A 12 -6.45 3.13 0.53
C GLY A 12 -6.48 4.14 -0.63
N PRO A 13 -5.98 5.38 -0.41
CA PRO A 13 -5.92 6.40 -1.45
C PRO A 13 -4.89 6.04 -2.53
N ARG A 14 -4.96 6.70 -3.69
CA ARG A 14 -3.95 6.55 -4.76
C ARG A 14 -2.59 7.08 -4.29
N GLY A 15 -1.56 6.23 -4.37
CA GLY A 15 -0.20 6.54 -3.97
C GLY A 15 0.67 5.29 -3.89
N GLY A 16 1.94 5.48 -3.54
CA GLY A 16 2.91 4.40 -3.32
C GLY A 16 3.58 4.44 -1.95
N LEU A 17 4.20 3.32 -1.59
CA LEU A 17 5.06 3.14 -0.42
C LEU A 17 6.34 2.39 -0.85
N ILE A 18 7.46 2.73 -0.22
CA ILE A 18 8.74 2.03 -0.36
C ILE A 18 9.20 1.62 1.04
N MET A 19 9.20 0.32 1.33
CA MET A 19 9.71 -0.25 2.58
C MET A 19 11.09 -0.82 2.33
N CYS A 20 12.06 -0.47 3.16
CA CYS A 20 13.45 -0.87 2.96
C CYS A 20 14.17 -1.14 4.27
N LYS A 21 15.28 -1.88 4.19
CA LYS A 21 16.23 -2.02 5.29
C LYS A 21 17.12 -0.77 5.36
N GLU A 22 17.67 -0.49 6.54
CA GLU A 22 18.48 0.71 6.82
C GLU A 22 19.53 1.09 5.76
N PRO A 23 20.30 0.15 5.16
CA PRO A 23 21.31 0.50 4.17
C PRO A 23 20.77 1.22 2.92
N TYR A 24 19.47 1.07 2.64
CA TYR A 24 18.82 1.66 1.46
C TYR A 24 18.21 3.05 1.74
N ILE A 25 18.13 3.50 3.00
CA ILE A 25 17.38 4.72 3.37
C ILE A 25 17.93 5.95 2.63
N LYS A 26 19.25 6.17 2.66
CA LYS A 26 19.87 7.37 2.08
C LYS A 26 19.62 7.47 0.58
N ILE A 27 19.83 6.36 -0.15
CA ILE A 27 19.69 6.34 -1.61
C ILE A 27 18.22 6.44 -2.04
N LEU A 28 17.29 5.79 -1.33
CA LEU A 28 15.87 5.85 -1.68
C LEU A 28 15.25 7.21 -1.39
N ASN A 29 15.55 7.79 -0.24
CA ASN A 29 15.04 9.11 0.11
C ASN A 29 15.53 10.17 -0.86
N SER A 30 16.84 10.19 -1.20
CA SER A 30 17.39 11.18 -2.13
C SER A 30 16.84 11.04 -3.56
N ARG A 31 16.54 9.81 -4.01
CA ARG A 31 15.87 9.55 -5.29
C ARG A 31 14.43 10.07 -5.30
N VAL A 32 13.70 9.96 -4.20
CA VAL A 32 12.34 10.49 -4.07
C VAL A 32 12.36 12.02 -4.03
N PHE A 33 13.10 12.60 -3.09
CA PHE A 33 13.30 14.04 -2.95
C PHE A 33 14.76 14.30 -2.55
N PRO A 34 15.49 15.20 -3.25
CA PRO A 34 15.03 16.10 -4.31
C PRO A 34 15.03 15.50 -5.72
N GLY A 35 15.26 14.18 -5.88
CA GLY A 35 15.50 13.57 -7.19
C GLY A 35 14.33 13.61 -8.19
N MET A 36 13.17 13.05 -7.82
CA MET A 36 12.05 12.86 -8.76
C MET A 36 10.81 13.70 -8.43
N GLN A 37 10.53 13.91 -7.14
CA GLN A 37 9.32 14.59 -6.67
C GLN A 37 9.67 15.92 -6.01
N GLY A 38 8.71 16.84 -6.05
CA GLY A 38 8.74 18.10 -5.29
C GLY A 38 8.12 17.96 -3.91
N GLY A 39 7.22 18.89 -3.56
CA GLY A 39 6.52 18.87 -2.27
C GLY A 39 5.62 17.63 -2.08
N PRO A 40 5.54 17.06 -0.86
CA PRO A 40 4.71 15.90 -0.58
C PRO A 40 3.22 16.24 -0.60
N LEU A 41 2.40 15.29 -1.04
CA LEU A 41 0.94 15.39 -0.98
C LEU A 41 0.43 14.99 0.42
N MET A 42 0.46 15.93 1.37
CA MET A 42 0.15 15.65 2.78
C MET A 42 -1.27 15.09 3.00
N HIS A 43 -2.26 15.55 2.23
CA HIS A 43 -3.63 15.01 2.28
C HIS A 43 -3.68 13.52 1.90
N VAL A 44 -2.86 13.10 0.94
CA VAL A 44 -2.74 11.68 0.56
C VAL A 44 -2.02 10.89 1.66
N ILE A 45 -0.98 11.46 2.29
CA ILE A 45 -0.26 10.82 3.40
C ILE A 45 -1.20 10.58 4.59
N ALA A 46 -2.03 11.55 4.96
CA ALA A 46 -3.04 11.39 5.99
C ALA A 46 -4.05 10.27 5.66
N ALA A 47 -4.57 10.25 4.42
CA ALA A 47 -5.48 9.19 3.99
C ALA A 47 -4.82 7.80 3.95
N LYS A 48 -3.49 7.71 3.68
CA LYS A 48 -2.74 6.44 3.79
C LYS A 48 -2.68 5.95 5.23
N ALA A 49 -2.51 6.84 6.20
CA ALA A 49 -2.49 6.47 7.61
C ALA A 49 -3.83 5.87 8.05
N VAL A 50 -4.96 6.48 7.64
CA VAL A 50 -6.30 5.94 7.89
C VAL A 50 -6.46 4.55 7.25
N ALA A 51 -6.08 4.38 5.99
CA ALA A 51 -6.16 3.08 5.31
C ALA A 51 -5.29 1.99 5.95
N LEU A 52 -4.09 2.35 6.43
CA LEU A 52 -3.22 1.42 7.16
C LEU A 52 -3.82 1.03 8.51
N GLN A 53 -4.47 1.96 9.21
CA GLN A 53 -5.20 1.66 10.44
C GLN A 53 -6.36 0.69 10.16
N GLU A 54 -7.16 0.93 9.13
CA GLU A 54 -8.22 -0.01 8.71
C GLU A 54 -7.64 -1.40 8.38
N ALA A 55 -6.50 -1.46 7.71
CA ALA A 55 -5.85 -2.70 7.33
C ALA A 55 -5.36 -3.54 8.52
N LEU A 56 -5.19 -2.93 9.70
CA LEU A 56 -4.85 -3.61 10.94
C LEU A 56 -6.08 -4.16 11.68
N MET A 57 -7.29 -3.80 11.28
CA MET A 57 -8.51 -4.26 11.94
C MET A 57 -8.83 -5.72 11.56
N PRO A 58 -9.38 -6.55 12.47
CA PRO A 58 -9.71 -7.95 12.20
C PRO A 58 -10.63 -8.15 11.00
N GLU A 59 -11.57 -7.23 10.77
CA GLU A 59 -12.51 -7.24 9.66
C GLU A 59 -11.79 -7.16 8.30
N PHE A 60 -10.65 -6.46 8.25
CA PHE A 60 -9.86 -6.41 7.03
C PHE A 60 -9.24 -7.76 6.69
N LYS A 61 -8.81 -8.54 7.69
CA LYS A 61 -8.34 -9.92 7.47
C LYS A 61 -9.45 -10.81 6.94
N ALA A 62 -10.65 -10.74 7.51
CA ALA A 62 -11.81 -11.47 7.02
C ALA A 62 -12.15 -11.08 5.58
N TYR A 63 -12.13 -9.78 5.27
CA TYR A 63 -12.30 -9.25 3.92
C TYR A 63 -11.27 -9.82 2.92
N GLN A 64 -9.98 -9.85 3.27
CA GLN A 64 -8.95 -10.44 2.40
C GLN A 64 -9.14 -11.94 2.17
N GLN A 65 -9.55 -12.69 3.20
CA GLN A 65 -9.87 -14.12 3.05
C GLN A 65 -11.04 -14.33 2.09
N GLN A 66 -12.07 -13.49 2.17
CA GLN A 66 -13.22 -13.55 1.26
C GLN A 66 -12.80 -13.27 -0.19
N ILE A 67 -11.89 -12.31 -0.44
CA ILE A 67 -11.37 -12.05 -1.79
C ILE A 67 -10.75 -13.32 -2.39
N VAL A 68 -9.92 -14.03 -1.62
CA VAL A 68 -9.28 -15.27 -2.09
C VAL A 68 -10.31 -16.37 -2.34
N HIS A 69 -11.32 -16.51 -1.46
CA HIS A 69 -12.41 -17.47 -1.66
C HIS A 69 -13.17 -17.19 -2.96
N ASN A 70 -13.56 -15.93 -3.19
CA ASN A 70 -14.28 -15.52 -4.39
C ASN A 70 -13.46 -15.76 -5.66
N ALA A 71 -12.15 -15.49 -5.62
CA ALA A 71 -11.27 -15.74 -6.77
C ALA A 71 -11.16 -17.24 -7.11
N ARG A 72 -11.13 -18.11 -6.10
CA ARG A 72 -11.14 -19.58 -6.30
C ARG A 72 -12.47 -20.06 -6.87
N ALA A 73 -13.58 -19.63 -6.27
CA ALA A 73 -14.92 -19.99 -6.76
C ALA A 73 -15.11 -19.55 -8.22
N MET A 74 -14.62 -18.35 -8.59
CA MET A 74 -14.64 -17.90 -9.98
C MET A 74 -13.79 -18.80 -10.89
N ALA A 75 -12.59 -19.18 -10.44
CA ALA A 75 -11.70 -20.05 -11.23
C ALA A 75 -12.24 -21.48 -11.38
N GLU A 76 -13.03 -21.99 -10.43
CA GLU A 76 -13.69 -23.30 -10.52
C GLU A 76 -14.85 -23.33 -11.52
N GLN A 77 -15.40 -22.18 -11.89
CA GLN A 77 -16.50 -22.04 -12.85
C GLN A 77 -16.02 -21.66 -14.27
N LEU A 78 -14.72 -21.46 -14.46
CA LEU A 78 -14.08 -21.12 -15.74
C LEU A 78 -13.35 -22.34 -16.30
#